data_AF-A0ABD1RZX1-F1
#
_entry.id   AF-A0ABD1RZX1-F1
#
_cell.length_a   1.000
_cell.length_b   1.000
_cell.length_c   1.000
_cell.angle_alpha   90.00
_cell.angle_beta   90.00
_cell.angle_gamma   90.00
#
_symmetry.space_group_name_H-M   'P 1'
#
loop_
_entity.id
_entity.type
_entity.pdbx_description
1 polymer ?
#
loop_
_entity_poly.entity_id
_entity_poly.type
_entity_poly.pdbx_seq_one_letter_code
_entity_poly.pdbx_strand_id
1 'polypeptide(L)'
;MLATFLASTLLLEESWKLCHHANIDLVQNFVVNQVGEVVTYVAFSTVQKVGGANSCSKDSVVLGTAAEGFFTAFNRHDEGEEPVMFHVGLLQLFLALYNTHITI
;
A
#
# COMPACT_ATOMS: atom_id res chain seq x y z
N MET A 1 24.27 8.67 8.71
CA MET A 1 23.69 9.99 8.37
C MET A 1 22.21 9.90 8.02
N LEU A 2 21.78 9.15 6.99
CA LEU A 2 20.35 9.09 6.62
C LEU A 2 19.45 8.48 7.70
N ALA A 3 19.81 7.32 8.26
CA ALA A 3 19.01 6.69 9.32
C ALA A 3 18.87 7.58 10.56
N THR A 4 19.97 8.22 10.99
CA THR A 4 19.97 9.20 12.08
C THR A 4 19.11 10.40 11.76
N PHE A 5 19.15 10.90 10.52
CA PHE A 5 18.30 11.99 10.07
C PHE A 5 16.83 11.60 10.11
N LEU A 6 16.44 10.45 9.53
CA LEU A 6 15.08 9.93 9.58
C LEU A 6 14.58 9.77 11.02
N ALA A 7 15.41 9.22 11.90
CA ALA A 7 15.10 9.05 13.32
C ALA A 7 14.99 10.39 14.08
N SER A 8 15.61 11.46 13.58
CA SER A 8 15.47 12.81 14.15
C SER A 8 14.20 13.53 13.71
N THR A 9 13.50 13.00 12.69
CA THR A 9 12.20 13.51 12.25
C THR A 9 11.07 12.78 12.95
N LEU A 10 9.89 13.40 13.00
CA LEU A 10 8.66 12.75 13.48
C LEU A 10 8.08 11.74 12.46
N LEU A 11 8.70 11.56 11.29
CA LEU A 11 8.16 10.76 10.20
C LEU A 11 7.84 9.33 10.65
N LEU A 12 8.80 8.67 11.30
CA LEU A 12 8.63 7.27 11.73
C LEU A 12 7.60 7.14 12.86
N GLU A 13 7.65 8.04 13.83
CA GLU A 13 6.74 8.03 14.98
C GLU A 13 5.28 8.27 14.54
N GLU A 14 5.03 9.32 13.75
CA GLU A 14 3.70 9.68 13.29
C GLU A 14 3.14 8.64 12.29
N SER A 15 3.99 8.10 11.41
CA SER A 15 3.58 7.00 10.52
C SER A 15 3.18 5.77 11.33
N TRP A 16 3.95 5.40 12.36
CA TRP A 16 3.66 4.23 13.18
C TRP A 16 2.39 4.40 14.00
N LYS A 17 2.16 5.57 14.60
CA LYS A 17 0.92 5.90 15.30
C LYS A 17 -0.30 5.77 14.38
N LEU A 18 -0.21 6.30 13.16
CA LEU A 18 -1.30 6.23 12.21
C LEU A 18 -1.57 4.79 11.73
N CYS A 19 -0.52 4.00 11.50
CA CYS A 19 -0.65 2.57 11.20
C CYS A 19 -1.32 1.80 12.34
N HIS A 20 -0.97 2.11 13.59
CA HIS A 20 -1.63 1.51 14.75
C HIS A 20 -3.12 1.88 14.80
N HIS A 21 -3.45 3.14 14.53
CA HIS A 21 -4.84 3.60 14.48
C HIS A 21 -5.64 2.92 13.36
N ALA A 22 -5.07 2.82 12.14
CA ALA A 22 -5.70 2.12 11.01
C ALA A 22 -5.93 0.62 11.30
N ASN A 23 -5.12 0.00 12.16
CA ASN A 23 -5.33 -1.37 12.59
C ASN A 23 -6.39 -1.52 13.70
N ILE A 24 -6.78 -0.45 14.39
CA ILE A 24 -7.84 -0.47 15.40
C ILE A 24 -9.18 -0.05 14.81
N ASP A 25 -9.19 0.89 13.88
CA ASP A 25 -10.37 1.20 13.11
C ASP A 25 -10.84 -0.08 12.41
N LEU A 26 -12.10 -0.47 12.61
CA LEU A 26 -12.73 -1.66 12.03
C LEU A 26 -13.74 -1.31 10.94
N VAL A 27 -13.93 -0.02 10.69
CA VAL A 27 -14.94 0.52 9.77
C VAL A 27 -14.30 0.91 8.43
N GLN A 28 -13.09 1.46 8.47
CA GLN A 28 -12.39 1.92 7.26
C GLN A 28 -11.07 1.19 7.05
N ASN A 29 -10.81 0.79 5.81
CA ASN A 29 -9.61 0.03 5.44
C ASN A 29 -8.32 0.86 5.45
N PHE A 30 -8.44 2.19 5.52
CA PHE A 30 -7.33 3.12 5.67
C PHE A 30 -7.77 4.34 6.45
N VAL A 31 -6.79 5.07 6.96
CA VAL A 31 -6.97 6.35 7.65
C VAL A 31 -6.12 7.39 6.96
N VAL A 32 -6.69 8.58 6.78
CA VAL A 32 -6.01 9.76 6.27
C VAL A 32 -5.80 10.74 7.41
N ASN A 33 -4.58 11.22 7.59
CA ASN A 33 -4.27 12.29 8.53
C ASN A 33 -3.50 13.40 7.79
N GLN A 34 -4.10 14.58 7.70
CA GLN A 34 -3.48 15.74 7.09
C GLN A 34 -2.78 16.58 8.17
N VAL A 35 -1.47 16.80 8.01
CA VAL A 35 -0.64 17.60 8.92
C VAL A 35 -0.25 18.88 8.20
N GLY A 36 -0.91 19.98 8.57
CA GLY A 36 -0.77 21.27 7.89
C GLY A 36 -1.32 21.23 6.46
N GLU A 37 -0.77 22.05 5.57
CA GLU A 37 -1.26 22.16 4.18
C GLU A 37 -0.46 21.29 3.19
N VAL A 38 0.69 20.76 3.59
CA VAL A 38 1.67 20.17 2.65
C VAL A 38 1.81 18.66 2.78
N VAL A 39 1.50 18.08 3.95
CA VAL A 39 1.77 16.67 4.23
C VAL A 39 0.48 15.93 4.56
N THR A 40 0.20 14.88 3.80
CA THR A 40 -0.89 13.95 4.07
C THR A 40 -0.31 12.56 4.31
N TYR A 41 -0.59 12.01 5.49
CA TYR A 41 -0.29 10.64 5.83
C TYR A 41 -1.49 9.77 5.48
N VAL A 42 -1.24 8.65 4.82
CA VAL A 42 -2.26 7.64 4.52
C VAL A 42 -1.75 6.31 5.04
N ALA A 43 -2.47 5.73 6.00
CA ALA A 43 -2.14 4.43 6.57
C ALA A 43 -3.21 3.39 6.22
N PHE A 44 -2.78 2.25 5.71
CA PHE A 44 -3.66 1.15 5.34
C PHE A 44 -3.69 0.11 6.45
N SER A 45 -4.88 -0.36 6.81
CA SER A 45 -5.07 -1.42 7.78
C SER A 45 -4.61 -2.75 7.20
N THR A 46 -3.84 -3.52 7.98
CA THR A 46 -3.42 -4.88 7.57
C THR A 46 -4.30 -5.97 8.19
N VAL A 47 -5.13 -5.61 9.18
CA VAL A 47 -6.01 -6.56 9.88
C VAL A 47 -7.40 -6.67 9.26
N GLN A 48 -7.85 -5.64 8.54
CA GLN A 48 -9.11 -5.69 7.82
C GLN A 48 -8.95 -6.44 6.49
N LYS A 49 -9.86 -7.39 6.24
CA LYS A 49 -9.92 -8.10 4.97
C LYS A 49 -10.72 -7.28 3.97
N VAL A 50 -10.04 -6.58 3.08
CA VAL A 50 -10.69 -5.92 1.96
C VAL A 50 -11.08 -6.97 0.92
N GLY A 51 -12.37 -7.08 0.60
CA GLY A 51 -12.86 -8.01 -0.43
C GLY A 51 -12.63 -9.49 -0.13
N GLY A 52 -12.41 -9.88 1.13
CA GLY A 52 -12.10 -11.26 1.51
C GLY A 52 -10.68 -11.73 1.16
N ALA A 53 -9.86 -10.86 0.56
CA ALA A 53 -8.47 -11.15 0.24
C ALA A 53 -7.64 -11.28 1.53
N ASN A 54 -6.88 -12.36 1.63
CA ASN A 54 -5.93 -12.56 2.71
C ASN A 54 -4.57 -12.00 2.29
N SER A 55 -4.17 -10.85 2.85
CA SER A 55 -2.85 -10.24 2.62
C SER A 55 -1.68 -11.15 3.03
N CYS A 56 -1.95 -12.27 3.72
CA CYS A 56 -0.96 -13.30 4.08
C CYS A 56 -0.77 -14.41 3.02
N SER A 57 -1.44 -14.37 1.86
CA SER A 57 -1.17 -15.37 0.80
C SER A 57 0.23 -15.17 0.22
N LYS A 58 1.11 -16.16 0.31
CA LYS A 58 2.49 -16.09 -0.23
C LYS A 58 2.56 -16.11 -1.76
N ASP A 59 1.42 -16.19 -2.43
CA ASP A 59 1.35 -16.29 -3.88
C ASP A 59 1.79 -14.98 -4.53
N SER A 60 2.51 -15.10 -5.64
CA SER A 60 2.95 -13.97 -6.45
C SER A 60 2.51 -14.12 -7.90
N VAL A 61 2.24 -13.00 -8.58
CA VAL A 61 1.77 -12.97 -9.97
C VAL A 61 2.58 -12.00 -10.81
N VAL A 62 2.74 -12.32 -12.09
CA VAL A 62 3.43 -11.46 -13.05
C VAL A 62 2.60 -10.19 -13.28
N LEU A 63 3.28 -9.04 -13.26
CA LEU A 63 2.63 -7.73 -13.41
C LEU A 63 1.77 -7.62 -14.66
N GLY A 64 2.29 -8.07 -15.81
CA GLY A 64 1.64 -7.92 -17.12
C GLY A 64 0.31 -8.65 -17.27
N THR A 65 0.00 -9.63 -16.42
CA THR A 65 -1.24 -10.45 -16.52
C THR A 65 -2.30 -10.12 -15.48
N ALA A 66 -1.93 -9.49 -14.36
CA ALA A 66 -2.82 -9.32 -13.21
C ALA A 66 -3.34 -7.90 -12.99
N ALA A 67 -2.70 -6.90 -13.59
CA ALA A 67 -3.04 -5.50 -13.38
C ALA A 67 -2.93 -4.71 -14.70
N GLU A 68 -3.61 -5.19 -15.74
CA GLU A 68 -3.54 -4.63 -17.09
C GLU A 68 -3.87 -3.12 -17.06
N GLY A 69 -2.94 -2.30 -17.55
CA GLY A 69 -3.03 -0.83 -17.52
C GLY A 69 -2.49 -0.15 -16.26
N PHE A 70 -2.26 -0.88 -15.16
CA PHE A 70 -1.58 -0.37 -13.96
C PHE A 70 -0.07 -0.68 -14.02
N PHE A 71 0.72 0.12 -13.30
CA PHE A 71 2.15 -0.13 -13.08
C PHE A 71 3.01 -0.29 -14.36
N THR A 72 2.60 0.28 -15.49
CA THR A 72 3.31 0.17 -16.78
C THR A 72 4.78 0.60 -16.74
N ALA A 73 5.15 1.49 -15.81
CA ALA A 73 6.54 1.88 -15.57
C ALA A 73 7.45 0.72 -15.13
N PHE A 74 6.87 -0.33 -14.53
CA PHE A 74 7.57 -1.54 -14.11
C PHE A 74 7.58 -2.63 -15.20
N ASN A 75 6.94 -2.39 -16.35
CA ASN A 75 6.90 -3.32 -17.49
C ASN A 75 8.08 -3.08 -18.47
N ARG A 76 9.19 -2.52 -17.98
CA ARG A 76 10.42 -2.34 -18.75
C ARG A 76 11.15 -3.68 -18.78
N HIS A 77 10.68 -4.59 -19.62
CA HIS A 77 11.43 -5.79 -19.93
C HIS A 77 12.51 -5.42 -20.95
N ASP A 78 13.73 -5.23 -20.49
CA ASP A 78 14.89 -5.44 -21.35
C ASP A 78 14.93 -6.94 -21.70
N GLU A 79 15.26 -7.29 -22.95
CA GLU A 79 15.29 -8.69 -23.39
C GLU A 79 16.24 -9.51 -22.50
N GLY A 80 15.69 -10.40 -21.66
CA GLY A 80 16.43 -11.29 -20.78
C GLY A 80 16.23 -11.08 -19.29
N GLU A 81 15.50 -10.04 -18.85
CA GLU A 81 15.20 -9.82 -17.44
C GLU A 81 13.97 -10.61 -16.94
N GLU A 82 14.04 -11.08 -15.69
CA GLU A 82 12.90 -11.73 -15.04
C GLU A 82 11.74 -10.73 -14.84
N PRO A 83 10.49 -11.18 -15.03
CA PRO A 83 9.37 -10.28 -14.92
C PRO A 83 9.10 -9.84 -13.49
N VAL A 84 8.63 -8.60 -13.31
CA VAL A 84 8.27 -8.08 -11.98
C VAL A 84 7.09 -8.87 -11.43
N MET A 85 7.29 -9.45 -10.25
CA MET A 85 6.30 -10.22 -9.52
C MET A 85 5.66 -9.39 -8.40
N PHE A 86 4.33 -9.46 -8.30
CA PHE A 86 3.55 -8.82 -7.26
C PHE A 86 2.97 -9.85 -6.30
N HIS A 87 3.00 -9.55 -5.01
CA HIS A 87 2.32 -10.35 -4.01
C HIS A 87 0.80 -10.26 -4.23
N VAL A 88 0.14 -11.41 -4.47
CA VAL A 88 -1.27 -11.48 -4.89
C VAL A 88 -2.19 -10.81 -3.88
N GLY A 89 -1.97 -11.07 -2.58
CA GLY A 89 -2.79 -10.47 -1.52
C GLY A 89 -2.69 -8.94 -1.46
N LEU A 90 -1.53 -8.37 -1.79
CA LEU A 90 -1.33 -6.91 -1.79
C LEU A 90 -1.93 -6.27 -3.04
N LEU A 91 -1.80 -6.95 -4.19
CA LEU A 91 -2.42 -6.49 -5.43
C LEU A 91 -3.96 -6.51 -5.33
N GLN A 92 -4.54 -7.56 -4.75
CA GLN A 92 -5.98 -7.62 -4.52
C GLN A 92 -6.45 -6.52 -3.56
N LEU A 93 -5.68 -6.25 -2.49
CA LEU A 93 -5.96 -5.14 -1.57
C LEU A 93 -5.94 -3.79 -2.30
N PHE A 94 -4.92 -3.53 -3.12
CA PHE A 94 -4.81 -2.32 -3.93
C PHE A 94 -6.01 -2.16 -4.87
N LEU A 95 -6.34 -3.20 -5.64
CA LEU A 95 -7.46 -3.16 -6.59
C LEU A 95 -8.80 -2.97 -5.88
N ALA A 96 -8.99 -3.60 -4.72
CA ALA A 96 -10.21 -3.43 -3.95
C ALA A 96 -10.35 -2.00 -3.45
N LEU A 97 -9.28 -1.40 -2.91
CA LEU A 97 -9.26 0.00 -2.48
C LEU A 97 -9.50 0.97 -3.65
N TYR A 98 -8.81 0.78 -4.78
CA TYR A 98 -8.95 1.63 -5.97
C TYR A 98 -10.38 1.63 -6.53
N ASN A 99 -11.02 0.47 -6.55
CA ASN A 99 -12.40 0.32 -7.04
C ASN A 99 -13.46 0.72 -6.02
N THR A 100 -13.07 0.97 -4.76
CA THR A 100 -14.01 1.50 -3.77
C THR A 100 -14.23 2.98 -4.09
N HIS A 101 -15.46 3.37 -4.45
CA HIS A 101 -15.82 4.78 -4.57
C HIS A 101 -15.69 5.43 -3.19
N ILE A 102 -14.60 6.16 -2.96
CA ILE A 102 -14.39 6.90 -1.72
C ILE A 102 -14.38 8.37 -2.06
N THR A 103 -15.38 9.08 -1.53
CA THR A 103 -15.40 10.54 -1.49
C THR A 103 -14.33 10.96 -0.49
N ILE A 104 -13.22 11.52 -0.98
CA ILE A 104 -12.17 12.16 -0.17
C ILE A 104 -12.64 13.57 0.19
#